data_AF-A0A699YZN3-F1
#
_entry.id   AF-A0A699YZN3-F1
#
_cell.length_a   1.000
_cell.length_b   1.000
_cell.length_c   1.000
_cell.angle_alpha   90.00
_cell.angle_beta   90.00
_cell.angle_gamma   90.00
#
_symmetry.space_group_name_H-M   'P 1'
#
loop_
_entity.id
_entity.type
_entity.pdbx_description
1 polymer ?
#
loop_
_entity_poly.entity_id
_entity_poly.type
_entity_poly.pdbx_seq_one_letter_code
_entity_poly.pdbx_strand_id
1 'polypeptide(L)'
;MLGAARRACCMPRARIRGIHSNRGERAYDIFSRLLKERIVIVNGQIDDNTSNLIVAQLLFLESQHPDKPIQMYINSPGGVVTAGLAIYDTMQYVRCPISTLCIGQAASMASLLLG
;
A
#
# COMPACT_ATOMS: atom_id res chain seq x y z
N MET A 1 -0.10 -23.57 -24.25
CA MET A 1 0.33 -23.77 -22.85
C MET A 1 1.20 -22.60 -22.38
N LEU A 2 0.60 -21.46 -22.01
CA LEU A 2 1.31 -20.43 -21.24
C LEU A 2 0.43 -20.03 -20.05
N GLY A 3 0.75 -20.58 -18.89
CA GLY A 3 0.12 -20.27 -17.60
C GLY A 3 1.21 -20.06 -16.57
N ALA A 4 1.90 -18.92 -16.64
CA ALA A 4 2.95 -18.56 -15.70
C ALA A 4 2.39 -17.64 -14.61
N ALA A 5 2.12 -18.26 -13.46
CA ALA A 5 2.33 -17.73 -12.11
C ALA A 5 1.91 -16.28 -11.81
N ARG A 6 0.60 -16.07 -11.57
CA ARG A 6 0.12 -14.99 -10.68
C ARG A 6 0.43 -15.35 -9.22
N ARG A 7 1.69 -15.22 -8.78
CA ARG A 7 2.00 -15.21 -7.35
C ARG A 7 1.70 -13.80 -6.83
N ALA A 8 0.52 -13.64 -6.26
CA ALA A 8 0.16 -12.43 -5.53
C ALA A 8 1.20 -12.20 -4.43
N CYS A 9 1.75 -10.98 -4.36
CA CYS A 9 2.60 -10.52 -3.28
C CYS A 9 1.88 -10.76 -1.95
N CYS A 10 2.36 -11.73 -1.17
CA CYS A 10 1.74 -12.10 0.09
C CYS A 10 2.16 -11.05 1.13
N MET A 11 1.26 -10.11 1.40
CA MET A 11 1.46 -9.07 2.41
C MET A 11 1.67 -9.70 3.80
N PRO A 12 2.54 -9.13 4.64
CA PRO A 12 2.76 -9.63 6.00
C PRO A 12 1.45 -9.64 6.79
N ARG A 13 1.07 -10.81 7.29
CA ARG A 13 -0.23 -11.07 7.93
C ARG A 13 -0.28 -10.46 9.35
N ALA A 14 -0.95 -9.32 9.51
CA ALA A 14 -1.39 -8.85 10.81
C ALA A 14 -2.53 -9.77 11.31
N ARG A 15 -2.23 -10.61 12.31
CA ARG A 15 -3.18 -11.56 12.88
C ARG A 15 -4.07 -10.87 13.91
N ILE A 16 -5.14 -10.20 13.48
CA ILE A 16 -6.19 -9.72 14.39
C ILE A 16 -7.08 -10.93 14.74
N ARG A 17 -6.94 -11.45 15.96
CA ARG A 17 -7.87 -12.44 16.51
C ARG A 17 -9.15 -11.74 16.96
N GLY A 18 -10.22 -11.96 16.19
CA GLY A 18 -11.60 -11.94 16.67
C GLY A 18 -12.42 -10.72 16.29
N ILE A 19 -13.22 -10.83 15.21
CA ILE A 19 -14.68 -10.68 15.25
C ILE A 19 -15.25 -11.60 14.14
N HIS A 20 -15.90 -12.68 14.57
CA HIS A 20 -16.62 -13.74 13.84
C HIS A 20 -16.60 -13.81 12.28
N SER A 21 -16.05 -14.91 11.74
CA SER A 21 -16.77 -15.70 10.72
C SER A 21 -16.38 -17.17 10.81
N ASN A 22 -17.41 -18.02 10.87
CA ASN A 22 -17.34 -19.45 11.13
C ASN A 22 -17.54 -20.19 9.79
N ARG A 23 -16.48 -20.36 8.99
CA ARG A 23 -16.32 -21.38 7.92
C ARG A 23 -15.09 -21.06 7.07
N GLY A 24 -14.00 -21.80 7.28
CA GLY A 24 -13.04 -22.18 6.22
C GLY A 24 -12.36 -21.12 5.33
N GLU A 25 -12.47 -19.82 5.58
CA GLU A 25 -11.94 -18.80 4.66
C GLU A 25 -10.52 -18.41 5.02
N ARG A 26 -9.61 -18.57 4.04
CA ARG A 26 -8.28 -17.96 4.00
C ARG A 26 -8.35 -16.56 4.62
N ALA A 27 -7.81 -16.39 5.82
CA ALA A 27 -7.86 -15.13 6.55
C ALA A 27 -7.32 -14.01 5.65
N TYR A 28 -8.23 -13.26 5.04
CA TYR A 28 -7.89 -11.98 4.45
C TYR A 28 -7.59 -11.08 5.63
N ASP A 29 -6.34 -10.68 5.73
CA ASP A 29 -5.93 -9.64 6.66
C ASP A 29 -6.74 -8.36 6.35
N ILE A 30 -7.08 -7.58 7.37
CA ILE A 30 -7.85 -6.34 7.23
C ILE A 30 -7.23 -5.43 6.16
N PHE A 31 -5.90 -5.41 6.07
CA PHE A 31 -5.14 -4.70 5.04
C PHE A 31 -5.42 -5.18 3.62
N SER A 32 -5.60 -6.49 3.41
CA SER A 32 -5.97 -7.04 2.11
C SER A 32 -7.40 -6.65 1.70
N ARG A 33 -8.29 -6.47 2.68
CA ARG A 33 -9.65 -5.98 2.43
C ARG A 33 -9.64 -4.49 2.06
N LEU A 34 -8.83 -3.68 2.75
CA LEU A 34 -8.64 -2.26 2.43
C LEU A 34 -7.98 -2.06 1.06
N LEU A 35 -7.02 -2.91 0.68
CA LEU A 35 -6.39 -2.84 -0.64
C LEU A 35 -7.40 -3.11 -1.77
N LYS A 36 -8.41 -3.97 -1.55
CA LYS A 36 -9.51 -4.16 -2.53
C LYS A 36 -10.36 -2.90 -2.71
N GLU A 37 -10.52 -2.11 -1.65
CA GLU A 37 -11.14 -0.77 -1.68
C GLU A 37 -10.16 0.32 -2.20
N ARG A 38 -8.98 -0.07 -2.68
CA ARG A 38 -7.91 0.81 -3.19
C ARG A 38 -7.34 1.76 -2.13
N ILE A 39 -7.31 1.31 -0.88
CA ILE A 39 -6.69 2.03 0.23
C ILE A 39 -5.31 1.45 0.51
N VAL A 40 -4.27 2.26 0.40
CA VAL A 40 -2.87 1.92 0.71
C VAL A 40 -2.48 2.61 2.02
N ILE A 41 -1.92 1.85 2.96
CA ILE A 41 -1.54 2.38 4.27
C ILE A 41 -0.01 2.43 4.37
N VAL A 42 0.51 3.62 4.68
CA VAL A 42 1.91 3.86 5.05
C VAL A 42 1.93 4.10 6.56
N ASN A 43 2.46 3.16 7.31
CA ASN A 43 2.55 3.25 8.77
C ASN A 43 3.98 2.95 9.22
N GLY A 44 4.50 3.79 10.11
CA GLY A 44 5.81 3.62 10.70
C GLY A 44 6.92 4.22 9.84
N GLN A 45 8.15 3.78 10.07
CA GLN A 45 9.33 4.31 9.40
C GLN A 45 9.39 3.85 7.93
N ILE A 46 9.77 4.76 7.04
CA ILE A 46 9.98 4.44 5.62
C ILE A 46 11.38 3.81 5.46
N ASP A 47 11.41 2.51 5.19
CA ASP A 47 12.60 1.74 4.83
C ASP A 47 12.42 1.08 3.45
N ASP A 48 13.47 0.44 2.93
CA ASP A 48 13.42 -0.20 1.61
C ASP A 48 12.37 -1.32 1.54
N ASN A 49 12.13 -2.04 2.64
CA ASN A 49 11.13 -3.10 2.69
C ASN A 49 9.70 -2.54 2.58
N THR A 50 9.39 -1.50 3.37
CA THR A 50 8.09 -0.83 3.39
C THR A 50 7.86 -0.13 2.06
N SER A 51 8.87 0.54 1.50
CA SER A 51 8.82 1.15 0.17
C SER A 51 8.53 0.13 -0.92
N ASN A 52 9.24 -1.00 -0.95
CA ASN A 52 8.98 -2.08 -1.92
C ASN A 52 7.54 -2.61 -1.84
N LEU A 53 6.99 -2.76 -0.63
CA LEU A 53 5.60 -3.19 -0.45
C LEU A 53 4.60 -2.15 -0.98
N ILE A 54 4.84 -0.85 -0.74
CA ILE A 54 3.96 0.24 -1.20
C ILE A 54 4.02 0.36 -2.73
N VAL A 55 5.22 0.34 -3.31
CA VAL A 55 5.42 0.38 -4.77
C VAL A 55 4.70 -0.79 -5.44
N ALA A 56 4.84 -2.01 -4.90
CA ALA A 56 4.15 -3.18 -5.42
C ALA A 56 2.61 -3.03 -5.36
N GLN A 57 2.07 -2.41 -4.30
CA GLN A 57 0.64 -2.15 -4.17
C GLN A 57 0.14 -1.14 -5.20
N LEU A 58 0.87 -0.03 -5.40
CA LEU A 58 0.50 0.99 -6.38
C LEU A 58 0.47 0.42 -7.81
N LEU A 59 1.52 -0.32 -8.20
CA LEU A 59 1.58 -0.98 -9.51
C LEU A 59 0.48 -2.04 -9.68
N PHE A 60 0.14 -2.75 -8.60
CA PHE A 60 -0.97 -3.69 -8.63
C PHE A 60 -2.32 -3.00 -8.86
N LEU A 61 -2.59 -1.89 -8.18
CA LEU A 61 -3.83 -1.12 -8.32
C LEU A 61 -3.95 -0.45 -9.70
N GLU A 62 -2.84 0.03 -10.25
CA GLU A 62 -2.71 0.53 -11.62
C GLU A 62 -3.09 -0.54 -12.64
N SER A 63 -2.56 -1.77 -12.48
CA SER A 63 -2.83 -2.87 -13.41
C SER A 63 -4.30 -3.33 -13.43
N GLN A 64 -5.06 -3.07 -12.36
CA GLN A 64 -6.47 -3.44 -12.29
C GLN A 64 -7.38 -2.40 -12.91
N HIS A 65 -7.25 -1.14 -12.46
CA HIS A 65 -8.05 -0.04 -12.95
C HIS A 65 -7.23 1.26 -12.89
N PRO A 66 -6.65 1.73 -14.01
CA PRO A 66 -5.82 2.93 -14.05
C PRO A 66 -6.62 4.23 -13.85
N ASP A 67 -7.94 4.22 -14.08
CA ASP A 67 -8.77 5.44 -14.01
C ASP A 67 -9.38 5.68 -12.62
N LYS A 68 -9.30 4.71 -11.72
CA LYS A 68 -9.93 4.80 -10.39
C LYS A 68 -8.97 5.45 -9.39
N PRO A 69 -9.45 6.28 -8.45
CA PRO A 69 -8.59 6.88 -7.45
C PRO A 69 -7.99 5.85 -6.49
N ILE A 70 -6.80 6.15 -5.97
CA ILE A 70 -6.14 5.41 -4.90
C ILE A 70 -6.09 6.32 -3.67
N GLN A 71 -6.56 5.83 -2.53
CA GLN A 71 -6.48 6.55 -1.27
C GLN A 71 -5.23 6.10 -0.51
N MET A 72 -4.32 7.02 -0.22
CA MET A 72 -3.07 6.73 0.47
C MET A 72 -3.09 7.35 1.87
N TYR A 73 -3.10 6.51 2.90
CA TYR A 73 -3.16 6.94 4.30
C TYR A 73 -1.76 6.91 4.90
N ILE A 74 -1.29 8.06 5.37
CA ILE A 74 0.09 8.25 5.81
C ILE A 74 0.14 8.54 7.31
N ASN A 75 0.82 7.67 8.04
CA ASN A 75 1.18 7.83 9.44
C ASN A 75 2.65 7.44 9.62
N SER A 76 3.57 8.36 9.34
CA SER A 76 4.99 8.07 9.33
C SER A 76 5.83 9.22 9.88
N PRO A 77 6.80 8.95 10.77
CA PRO A 77 7.80 9.93 11.16
C PRO A 77 8.86 10.19 10.07
N GLY A 78 8.72 9.60 8.87
CA GLY A 78 9.69 9.67 7.78
C GLY A 78 10.60 8.45 7.74
N GLY A 79 11.78 8.59 7.13
CA GLY A 79 12.74 7.50 7.01
C GLY A 79 13.80 7.74 5.94
N VAL A 80 14.22 6.65 5.29
CA VAL A 80 15.27 6.66 4.28
C VAL A 80 14.80 7.43 3.04
N VAL A 81 15.62 8.40 2.60
CA VAL A 81 15.29 9.29 1.47
C VAL A 81 15.11 8.51 0.17
N THR A 82 16.00 7.57 -0.13
CA THR A 82 15.92 6.75 -1.36
C THR A 82 14.65 5.90 -1.38
N ALA A 83 14.27 5.32 -0.24
CA ALA A 83 13.03 4.55 -0.10
C ALA A 83 11.79 5.44 -0.31
N GLY A 84 11.79 6.66 0.24
CA GLY A 84 10.71 7.63 0.02
C GLY A 84 10.62 8.13 -1.42
N LEU A 85 11.77 8.35 -2.09
CA LEU A 85 11.82 8.75 -3.50
C LEU A 85 11.28 7.65 -4.41
N ALA A 86 11.57 6.38 -4.14
CA ALA A 86 11.01 5.27 -4.92
C ALA A 86 9.47 5.24 -4.86
N ILE A 87 8.88 5.54 -3.70
CA ILE A 87 7.42 5.69 -3.57
C ILE A 87 6.94 6.89 -4.37
N TYR A 88 7.58 8.05 -4.21
CA TYR A 88 7.20 9.28 -4.88
C TYR A 88 7.25 9.15 -6.41
N ASP A 89 8.33 8.60 -6.96
CA ASP A 89 8.47 8.36 -8.39
C ASP A 89 7.39 7.41 -8.91
N THR A 90 7.04 6.39 -8.12
CA THR A 90 5.95 5.47 -8.46
C THR A 90 4.59 6.19 -8.46
N MET A 91 4.36 7.11 -7.52
CA MET A 91 3.13 7.92 -7.47
C MET A 91 2.98 8.78 -8.74
N GLN A 92 4.08 9.32 -9.26
CA GLN A 92 4.07 10.11 -10.52
C GLN A 92 3.99 9.23 -11.78
N TYR A 93 4.47 7.98 -11.70
CA TYR A 93 4.44 7.05 -12.81
C TYR A 93 3.05 6.45 -13.08
N VAL A 94 2.29 6.14 -12.02
CA VAL A 94 0.96 5.55 -12.17
C VAL A 94 -0.04 6.57 -12.70
N ARG A 95 -0.99 6.12 -13.53
CA ARG A 95 -2.04 6.98 -14.10
C ARG A 95 -3.18 7.22 -13.13
N CYS A 96 -3.34 6.32 -12.16
CA CYS A 96 -4.34 6.45 -11.10
C CYS A 96 -4.20 7.79 -10.37
N PRO A 97 -5.29 8.57 -10.20
CA PRO A 97 -5.24 9.74 -9.32
C PRO A 97 -5.04 9.28 -7.87
N ILE A 98 -4.00 9.77 -7.22
CA ILE A 98 -3.68 9.42 -5.83
C ILE A 98 -4.15 10.56 -4.92
N SER A 99 -4.96 10.23 -3.92
CA SER A 99 -5.36 11.15 -2.86
C SER A 99 -4.69 10.75 -1.56
N THR A 100 -4.00 11.68 -0.93
CA THR A 100 -3.22 11.42 0.28
C THR A 100 -3.93 12.00 1.51
N LEU A 101 -4.01 11.20 2.57
CA LEU A 101 -4.58 11.61 3.85
C LEU A 101 -3.55 11.36 4.96
N CYS A 102 -3.17 12.43 5.66
CA CYS A 102 -2.36 12.33 6.86
C CYS A 102 -3.22 11.82 8.03
N ILE A 103 -2.79 10.73 8.66
CA ILE A 103 -3.41 10.18 9.86
C ILE A 103 -2.36 10.15 10.96
N GLY A 104 -2.50 11.00 11.97
CA GLY A 104 -1.50 11.12 13.03
C GLY A 104 -0.38 12.08 12.62
N GLN A 105 0.74 11.55 12.13
CA GLN A 105 1.91 12.36 11.75
C GLN A 105 2.42 12.04 10.34
N ALA A 106 2.96 13.05 9.68
CA ALA A 106 3.74 12.92 8.46
C ALA A 106 4.92 13.88 8.54
N ALA A 107 6.12 13.33 8.80
CA ALA A 107 7.35 14.10 8.92
C ALA A 107 8.39 13.68 7.87
N SER A 108 9.26 14.62 7.48
CA SER A 108 10.37 14.37 6.54
C SER A 108 9.90 13.80 5.19
N MET A 109 10.40 12.63 4.76
CA MET A 109 9.96 11.99 3.51
C MET A 109 8.45 11.74 3.47
N ALA A 110 7.81 11.50 4.61
CA ALA A 110 6.36 11.30 4.64
C ALA A 110 5.57 12.58 4.33
N SER A 111 6.08 13.77 4.71
CA SER A 111 5.46 15.04 4.33
C SER A 111 5.60 15.35 2.84
N LEU A 112 6.66 14.84 2.19
CA LEU A 112 6.84 14.97 0.75
C LEU A 112 5.78 14.17 -0.03
N LEU A 113 5.33 13.03 0.52
CA LEU A 113 4.29 12.19 -0.06
C LEU A 113 2.87 12.74 0.12
N LEU A 114 2.66 13.80 0.90
CA LEU A 114 1.34 14.43 1.11
C LEU A 114 0.98 15.51 0.07
N GLY A 115 1.90 15.83 -0.84
CA GLY A 115 1.79 16.92 -1.82
C GLY A 115 1.13 16.54 -3.13
#